data_AF-A0A2M7DSD8-F1
#
_entry.id   AF-A0A2M7DSD8-F1
#
_cell.length_a   1.000
_cell.length_b   1.000
_cell.length_c   1.000
_cell.angle_alpha   90.00
_cell.angle_beta   90.00
_cell.angle_gamma   90.00
#
_symmetry.space_group_name_H-M   'P 1'
#
loop_
_entity.id
_entity.type
_entity.pdbx_description
1 polymer ?
#
loop_
_entity_poly.entity_id
_entity_poly.type
_entity_poly.pdbx_seq_one_letter_code
_entity_poly.pdbx_strand_id
1 'polypeptide(L)'
;MMKGWAGNREHRYYFFLNKYDDIAFTRCPKCNRETRKRMFCLFIHIEPKQLISFNKSCRFCPDCGLIIVKKKELENYLVAMCEKHNPDIIGNDYVVLGTIDRDLHQKGKQGKLNINTAIDCFIPFIDHLTFEVHGGWQPKGK
;
A
#
# COMPACT_ATOMS: atom_id res chain seq x y z
N MET A 1 -22.62 -19.11 10.28
CA MET A 1 -21.70 -18.21 11.01
C MET A 1 -20.39 -18.10 10.25
N MET A 2 -20.18 -17.03 9.49
CA MET A 2 -18.90 -16.75 8.83
C MET A 2 -18.06 -15.89 9.77
N LYS A 3 -17.17 -16.51 10.56
CA LYS A 3 -16.08 -15.80 11.24
C LYS A 3 -14.97 -15.57 10.21
N GLY A 4 -15.09 -14.48 9.47
CA GLY A 4 -14.02 -13.96 8.62
C GLY A 4 -13.91 -12.46 8.85
N TRP A 5 -12.70 -11.95 9.07
CA TRP A 5 -12.37 -10.51 9.03
C TRP A 5 -12.60 -9.88 7.63
N ALA A 6 -13.31 -10.60 6.77
CA ALA A 6 -13.69 -10.31 5.40
C ALA A 6 -15.23 -10.24 5.36
N GLY A 7 -15.77 -9.16 5.92
CA GLY A 7 -17.22 -9.02 6.09
C GLY A 7 -17.70 -7.60 6.36
N ASN A 8 -16.87 -6.58 6.12
CA ASN A 8 -17.40 -5.22 6.01
C ASN A 8 -16.64 -4.43 4.95
N ARG A 9 -17.30 -4.20 3.81
CA ARG A 9 -16.84 -3.32 2.71
C ARG A 9 -16.73 -1.85 3.15
N GLU A 10 -16.99 -1.51 4.41
CA GLU A 10 -16.84 -0.17 4.98
C GLU A 10 -15.42 0.23 5.42
N HIS A 11 -14.44 -0.68 5.42
CA HIS A 11 -13.05 -0.31 5.77
C HIS A 11 -12.36 0.36 4.57
N ARG A 12 -12.72 1.62 4.31
CA ARG A 12 -11.99 2.46 3.36
C ARG A 12 -10.66 2.86 4.01
N TYR A 13 -9.54 2.57 3.36
CA TYR A 13 -8.22 2.82 3.91
C TYR A 13 -7.69 4.20 3.49
N TYR A 14 -6.97 4.85 4.39
CA TYR A 14 -6.07 5.94 4.01
C TYR A 14 -4.72 5.35 3.59
N PHE A 15 -4.01 6.03 2.71
CA PHE A 15 -2.70 5.61 2.26
C PHE A 15 -1.64 6.65 2.60
N PHE A 16 -0.48 6.20 3.05
CA PHE A 16 0.70 7.03 3.20
C PHE A 16 1.91 6.33 2.61
N LEU A 17 2.51 6.96 1.61
CA LEU A 17 3.79 6.56 1.05
C LEU A 17 4.91 7.17 1.89
N ASN A 18 5.46 6.36 2.79
CA ASN A 18 6.52 6.76 3.70
C ASN A 18 7.84 7.00 2.93
N LYS A 19 8.24 8.27 2.82
CA LYS A 19 9.50 8.74 2.21
C LYS A 19 10.75 8.59 3.09
N TYR A 20 10.59 8.27 4.37
CA TYR A 20 11.69 8.20 5.34
C TYR A 20 12.26 6.78 5.41
N ASP A 21 13.56 6.67 5.17
CA ASP A 21 14.26 5.39 5.14
C ASP A 21 14.52 4.80 6.53
N ASP A 22 14.65 5.65 7.54
CA ASP A 22 14.98 5.33 8.92
C ASP A 22 13.76 5.27 9.84
N ILE A 23 12.59 5.75 9.39
CA ILE A 23 11.38 5.81 10.20
C ILE A 23 10.40 4.71 9.82
N ALA A 24 10.13 3.81 10.76
CA ALA A 24 9.22 2.68 10.55
C ALA A 24 7.74 2.97 10.86
N PHE A 25 7.40 4.12 11.44
CA PHE A 25 6.05 4.48 11.90
C PHE A 25 5.38 3.39 12.75
N THR A 26 6.05 2.96 13.82
CA THR A 26 5.49 2.02 14.82
C THR A 26 4.30 2.63 15.59
N ARG A 27 4.20 3.96 15.61
CA ARG A 27 3.00 4.71 15.99
C ARG A 27 2.41 5.42 14.76
N CYS A 28 1.09 5.45 14.71
CA CYS A 28 0.33 6.03 13.60
C CYS A 28 0.53 7.55 13.59
N PRO A 29 0.97 8.16 12.48
CA PRO A 29 1.17 9.60 12.41
C PRO A 29 -0.17 10.39 12.41
N LYS A 30 -1.30 9.72 12.14
CA LYS A 30 -2.64 10.32 12.13
C LYS A 30 -3.31 10.37 13.51
N CYS A 31 -3.19 9.31 14.31
CA CYS A 31 -3.93 9.16 15.57
C CYS A 31 -3.06 8.73 16.77
N ASN A 32 -1.75 8.60 16.57
CA ASN A 32 -0.77 8.21 17.58
C ASN A 32 -1.00 6.84 18.27
N ARG A 33 -1.87 5.99 17.73
CA ARG A 33 -2.06 4.59 18.16
C ARG A 33 -0.99 3.67 17.57
N GLU A 34 -0.84 2.47 18.12
CA GLU A 34 0.14 1.50 17.62
C GLU A 34 -0.19 1.03 16.20
N THR A 35 0.85 0.84 15.40
CA THR A 35 0.72 0.20 14.09
C THR A 35 1.23 -1.23 14.14
N ARG A 36 0.58 -2.10 13.36
CA ARG A 36 0.98 -3.50 13.20
C ARG A 36 1.42 -3.80 11.79
N LYS A 37 2.23 -4.83 11.61
CA LYS A 37 2.56 -5.34 10.27
C LYS A 37 1.36 -6.13 9.74
N ARG A 38 0.92 -5.85 8.52
CA ARG A 38 -0.15 -6.58 7.84
C ARG A 38 0.13 -6.67 6.34
N MET A 39 -0.21 -7.80 5.73
CA MET A 39 -0.13 -7.99 4.29
C MET A 39 -1.33 -7.34 3.60
N PHE A 40 -1.07 -6.56 2.56
CA PHE A 40 -2.09 -6.02 1.65
C PHE A 40 -1.73 -6.33 0.21
N CYS A 41 -2.73 -6.62 -0.61
CA CYS A 41 -2.58 -6.67 -2.06
C CYS A 41 -2.75 -5.25 -2.58
N LEU A 42 -1.66 -4.56 -2.90
CA LEU A 42 -1.70 -3.20 -3.45
C LEU A 42 -2.07 -3.27 -4.93
N PHE A 43 -2.91 -2.34 -5.39
CA PHE A 43 -3.25 -2.15 -6.79
C PHE A 43 -2.60 -0.84 -7.27
N ILE A 44 -1.73 -0.92 -8.28
CA ILE A 44 -0.86 0.18 -8.69
C ILE A 44 -0.98 0.40 -10.18
N HIS A 45 -1.09 1.67 -10.57
CA HIS A 45 -0.93 2.13 -11.93
C HIS A 45 0.49 2.67 -12.12
N ILE A 46 1.17 2.24 -13.18
CA ILE A 46 2.44 2.78 -13.65
C ILE A 46 2.20 3.36 -15.04
N GLU A 47 2.56 4.62 -15.22
CA GLU A 47 2.43 5.32 -16.50
C GLU A 47 3.30 4.63 -17.58
N PRO A 48 2.86 4.55 -18.85
CA PRO A 48 1.60 5.08 -19.37
C PRO A 48 0.38 4.16 -19.25
N LYS A 49 0.52 2.83 -19.07
CA LYS A 49 -0.61 1.88 -19.20
C LYS A 49 -0.54 0.59 -18.38
N GLN A 50 0.36 0.46 -17.40
CA GLN A 50 0.51 -0.83 -16.69
C GLN A 50 -0.19 -0.81 -15.34
N LEU A 51 -1.20 -1.67 -15.17
CA LEU A 51 -1.78 -1.97 -13.86
C LEU A 51 -1.18 -3.25 -13.31
N ILE A 52 -0.76 -3.21 -12.05
CA ILE A 52 -0.21 -4.35 -11.34
C ILE A 52 -0.90 -4.53 -10.00
N SER A 53 -0.90 -5.76 -9.52
CA SER A 53 -1.23 -6.05 -8.13
C SER A 53 -0.18 -6.93 -7.49
N PHE A 54 0.14 -6.68 -6.22
CA PHE A 54 1.05 -7.55 -5.49
C PHE A 54 0.86 -7.47 -3.97
N ASN A 55 1.27 -8.55 -3.31
CA ASN A 55 1.27 -8.66 -1.86
C ASN A 55 2.47 -7.90 -1.26
N LYS A 56 2.20 -6.91 -0.41
CA LYS A 56 3.22 -6.18 0.35
C LYS A 56 2.95 -6.24 1.85
N SER A 57 4.00 -6.44 2.63
CA SER A 57 3.95 -6.20 4.07
C SER A 57 4.02 -4.69 4.32
N CYS A 58 3.01 -4.17 5.00
CA CYS A 58 2.82 -2.75 5.28
C CYS A 58 2.64 -2.54 6.78
N ARG A 59 2.89 -1.32 7.27
CA ARG A 59 2.39 -0.91 8.58
C ARG A 59 0.93 -0.50 8.45
N PHE A 60 0.14 -0.83 9.45
CA PHE A 60 -1.30 -0.61 9.44
C PHE A 60 -1.79 -0.17 10.81
N CYS A 61 -2.54 0.92 10.84
CA CYS A 61 -3.25 1.36 12.03
C CYS A 61 -4.68 0.82 12.01
N PRO A 62 -5.05 -0.11 12.93
CA PRO A 62 -6.41 -0.64 12.99
C PRO A 62 -7.44 0.40 13.42
N ASP A 63 -7.04 1.39 14.23
CA ASP A 63 -7.97 2.38 14.79
C ASP A 63 -8.48 3.37 13.75
N CYS A 64 -7.64 3.79 12.81
CA CYS A 64 -8.00 4.83 11.84
C CYS A 64 -7.87 4.40 10.38
N GLY A 65 -7.58 3.13 10.11
CA GLY A 65 -7.52 2.58 8.75
C GLY A 65 -6.36 3.08 7.90
N LEU A 66 -5.25 3.56 8.49
CA LEU A 66 -4.10 4.05 7.72
C LEU A 66 -3.16 2.90 7.34
N ILE A 67 -2.93 2.74 6.04
CA ILE A 67 -1.91 1.87 5.46
C ILE A 67 -0.67 2.70 5.13
N ILE A 68 0.47 2.27 5.65
CA ILE A 68 1.76 2.94 5.48
C ILE A 68 2.69 2.00 4.72
N VAL A 69 3.14 2.44 3.54
CA VAL A 69 4.04 1.70 2.68
C VAL A 69 5.36 2.44 2.60
N LYS A 70 6.48 1.74 2.86
CA LYS A 70 7.81 2.33 2.72
C LYS A 70 8.15 2.49 1.24
N LYS A 71 8.40 3.73 0.81
CA LYS A 71 8.63 4.10 -0.59
C LYS A 71 9.76 3.29 -1.22
N LYS A 72 10.94 3.29 -0.61
CA LYS A 72 12.11 2.55 -1.09
C LYS A 72 11.84 1.05 -1.29
N GLU A 73 11.12 0.42 -0.37
CA GLU A 73 10.78 -1.00 -0.50
C GLU A 73 9.76 -1.27 -1.61
N LEU A 74 8.84 -0.32 -1.84
CA LEU A 74 7.89 -0.38 -2.94
C LEU A 74 8.64 -0.22 -4.28
N GLU A 75 9.46 0.81 -4.42
CA GLU A 75 10.20 1.09 -5.66
C GLU A 75 11.17 -0.03 -6.02
N ASN A 76 11.93 -0.56 -5.05
CA ASN A 76 12.79 -1.72 -5.27
C ASN A 76 12.01 -2.94 -5.79
N TYR A 77 10.78 -3.13 -5.30
CA TYR A 77 9.90 -4.20 -5.79
C TYR A 77 9.43 -3.94 -7.22
N LEU A 78 9.04 -2.70 -7.54
CA LEU A 78 8.64 -2.32 -8.89
C LEU A 78 9.78 -2.55 -9.89
N VAL A 79 11.00 -2.11 -9.56
CA VAL A 79 12.21 -2.35 -10.36
C VAL A 79 12.40 -3.84 -10.62
N ALA A 80 12.48 -4.66 -9.56
CA ALA A 80 12.71 -6.10 -9.69
C ALA A 80 11.63 -6.83 -10.51
N MET A 81 10.38 -6.34 -10.49
CA MET A 81 9.29 -6.89 -11.29
C MET A 81 9.40 -6.47 -12.76
N CYS A 82 9.70 -5.20 -13.03
CA CYS A 82 9.80 -4.65 -14.38
C CYS A 82 11.06 -5.13 -15.12
N GLU A 83 12.18 -5.36 -14.42
CA GLU A 83 13.48 -5.78 -14.99
C GLU A 83 13.37 -6.93 -16.00
N LYS A 84 12.47 -7.88 -15.76
CA LYS A 84 12.32 -9.08 -16.61
C LYS A 84 11.27 -8.95 -17.70
N HIS A 85 10.25 -8.13 -17.48
CA HIS A 85 9.03 -8.17 -18.29
C HIS A 85 8.78 -6.87 -19.06
N ASN A 86 9.22 -5.74 -18.52
CA ASN A 86 8.98 -4.43 -19.10
C ASN A 86 10.00 -3.41 -18.55
N PRO A 87 11.29 -3.51 -18.91
CA PRO A 87 12.33 -2.65 -18.36
C PRO A 87 12.13 -1.17 -18.70
N ASP A 88 11.46 -0.87 -19.81
CA ASP A 88 11.24 0.49 -20.32
C ASP A 88 10.35 1.36 -19.41
N ILE A 89 9.62 0.75 -18.47
CA ILE A 89 8.77 1.47 -17.51
C ILE A 89 9.43 1.69 -16.14
N ILE A 90 10.68 1.25 -15.98
CA ILE A 90 11.44 1.49 -14.75
C ILE A 90 11.73 2.99 -14.62
N GLY A 91 11.39 3.55 -13.45
CA GLY A 91 11.56 4.98 -13.18
C GLY A 91 10.36 5.84 -13.59
N ASN A 92 9.34 5.25 -14.22
CA ASN A 92 8.10 5.96 -14.52
C ASN A 92 7.31 6.29 -13.25
N ASP A 93 6.50 7.34 -13.35
CA ASP A 93 5.57 7.71 -12.29
C ASP A 93 4.54 6.60 -12.05
N TYR A 94 4.13 6.48 -10.79
CA TYR A 94 3.16 5.49 -10.36
C TYR A 94 2.19 6.04 -9.32
N VAL A 95 1.01 5.47 -9.28
CA VAL A 95 -0.02 5.75 -8.28
C VAL A 95 -0.52 4.46 -7.68
N VAL A 96 -0.47 4.36 -6.34
CA VAL A 96 -1.08 3.25 -5.61
C VAL A 96 -2.56 3.55 -5.45
N LEU A 97 -3.41 2.98 -6.29
CA LEU A 97 -4.83 3.30 -6.37
C LEU A 97 -5.63 2.80 -5.17
N GLY A 98 -5.20 1.67 -4.60
CA GLY A 98 -5.96 1.02 -3.54
C GLY A 98 -5.47 -0.37 -3.20
N THR A 99 -6.40 -1.17 -2.68
CA THR A 99 -6.16 -2.58 -2.36
C THR A 99 -7.14 -3.48 -3.10
N ILE A 100 -6.72 -4.68 -3.44
CA ILE A 100 -7.60 -5.72 -4.00
C ILE A 100 -7.73 -6.87 -3.00
N ASP A 101 -8.83 -7.61 -3.06
CA ASP A 101 -8.98 -8.80 -2.22
C ASP A 101 -7.91 -9.85 -2.56
N ARG A 102 -7.47 -10.59 -1.54
CA ARG A 102 -6.40 -11.60 -1.69
C ARG A 102 -6.80 -12.71 -2.65
N ASP A 103 -8.04 -13.20 -2.59
CA ASP A 103 -8.50 -14.28 -3.46
C ASP A 103 -8.54 -13.81 -4.92
N LEU A 104 -8.92 -12.56 -5.12
CA LEU A 104 -8.93 -11.92 -6.43
C LEU A 104 -7.50 -11.73 -6.98
N HIS A 105 -6.57 -11.26 -6.15
CA HIS A 105 -5.14 -11.20 -6.51
C HIS A 105 -4.57 -12.59 -6.89
N GLN A 106 -4.94 -13.65 -6.16
CA GLN A 106 -4.50 -15.01 -6.47
C GLN A 106 -5.06 -15.51 -7.82
N LYS A 107 -6.31 -15.19 -8.14
CA LYS A 107 -6.89 -15.50 -9.47
C LYS A 107 -6.14 -14.77 -10.59
N GLY A 108 -5.75 -13.52 -10.37
CA GLY A 108 -4.92 -12.75 -11.32
C GLY A 108 -3.57 -13.40 -11.59
N LYS A 109 -2.87 -13.87 -10.55
CA LYS A 109 -1.60 -14.59 -10.71
C LYS A 109 -1.71 -15.89 -11.51
N GLN A 110 -2.86 -16.54 -11.49
CA GLN A 110 -3.12 -17.76 -12.25
C GLN A 110 -3.53 -17.47 -13.71
N GLY A 111 -3.53 -16.21 -14.15
CA GLY A 111 -4.04 -15.81 -15.46
C GLY A 111 -5.56 -15.96 -15.61
N LYS A 112 -6.29 -16.13 -14.50
CA LYS A 112 -7.73 -16.41 -14.47
C LYS A 112 -8.58 -15.16 -14.20
N LEU A 113 -7.97 -13.98 -14.16
CA LEU A 113 -8.67 -12.73 -13.90
C LEU A 113 -8.39 -11.71 -15.01
N ASN A 114 -9.47 -11.16 -15.57
CA ASN A 114 -9.40 -10.03 -16.49
C ASN A 114 -9.05 -8.74 -15.72
N ILE A 115 -8.22 -7.90 -16.32
CA ILE A 115 -7.85 -6.58 -15.79
C ILE A 115 -9.07 -5.69 -15.51
N ASN A 116 -10.11 -5.75 -16.35
CA ASN A 116 -11.35 -5.01 -16.13
C ASN A 116 -12.03 -5.44 -14.82
N THR A 117 -12.05 -6.75 -14.53
CA THR A 117 -12.58 -7.25 -13.26
C THR A 117 -11.74 -6.77 -12.07
N ALA A 118 -10.43 -6.65 -12.22
CA ALA A 118 -9.58 -6.08 -11.16
C ALA A 118 -9.88 -4.59 -10.95
N ILE A 119 -10.12 -3.83 -12.02
CA ILE A 119 -10.54 -2.41 -11.99
C ILE A 119 -11.91 -2.25 -11.31
N ASP A 120 -12.87 -3.13 -11.58
CA ASP A 120 -14.22 -3.04 -10.99
C ASP A 120 -14.25 -3.44 -9.51
N CYS A 121 -13.25 -4.21 -9.06
CA CYS A 121 -13.27 -4.84 -7.74
C CYS A 121 -12.22 -4.30 -6.76
N PHE A 122 -11.28 -3.44 -7.18
CA PHE A 122 -10.35 -2.86 -6.23
C PHE A 122 -11.08 -1.89 -5.29
N ILE A 123 -10.56 -1.79 -4.07
CA ILE A 123 -11.04 -0.89 -3.04
C ILE A 123 -10.13 0.34 -3.10
N PRO A 124 -10.60 1.48 -3.63
CA PRO A 124 -9.79 2.69 -3.69
C PRO A 124 -9.44 3.19 -2.29
N PHE A 125 -8.30 3.85 -2.17
CA PHE A 125 -8.01 4.62 -0.96
C PHE A 125 -8.95 5.81 -0.84
N ILE A 126 -9.30 6.16 0.41
CA ILE A 126 -10.04 7.39 0.70
C ILE A 126 -9.22 8.59 0.23
N ASP A 127 -7.95 8.61 0.63
CA ASP A 127 -7.04 9.72 0.40
C ASP A 127 -5.58 9.27 0.56
N HIS A 128 -4.69 10.02 -0.10
CA HIS A 128 -3.25 9.90 -0.02
C HIS A 128 -2.72 10.97 0.94
N LEU A 129 -2.50 10.56 2.19
CA LEU A 129 -2.03 11.45 3.22
C LEU A 129 -0.51 11.62 3.14
N THR A 130 -0.04 12.83 3.40
CA THR A 130 1.38 13.14 3.58
C THR A 130 1.63 13.52 5.04
N PHE A 131 2.70 12.99 5.61
CA PHE A 131 3.12 13.33 6.97
C PHE A 131 4.56 13.84 6.95
N GLU A 132 4.75 14.98 7.58
CA GLU A 132 6.08 15.52 7.86
C GLU A 132 6.52 15.06 9.24
N VAL A 133 7.75 14.55 9.32
CA VAL A 133 8.37 14.26 10.61
C VAL A 133 9.25 15.45 10.95
N HIS A 134 8.82 16.24 11.92
CA HIS A 134 9.70 17.17 12.59
C HIS A 134 10.48 16.39 13.63
N GLY A 135 11.66 15.90 13.28
CA GLY A 135 12.44 14.99 14.12
C GLY A 135 13.94 15.27 14.08
N GLY A 136 14.40 16.08 15.04
CA GLY A 136 15.74 16.05 15.60
C GLY A 136 15.65 15.82 17.11
N TRP A 137 16.74 15.45 17.77
CA TRP A 137 16.77 15.33 19.23
C TRP A 137 16.40 16.68 19.88
N GLN A 138 15.43 16.69 20.79
CA GLN A 138 15.10 17.84 21.62
C GLN A 138 15.60 17.53 23.04
N PRO A 139 16.55 18.31 23.61
CA PRO A 139 16.92 18.14 25.00
C PRO A 139 15.68 18.30 25.87
N LYS A 140 15.53 17.46 26.89
CA LYS A 140 14.52 17.69 27.93
C LYS A 140 14.81 19.06 28.56
N GLY A 141 13.87 19.99 28.39
CA GLY A 141 13.91 21.31 29.01
C GLY A 141 14.09 21.19 30.53
N LYS A 142 14.91 22.08 31.09
CA LYS A 142 15.10 22.28 32.52
C LYS A 142 13.82 22.77 33.19
#